data_AF-A0A534SAR7-F1
#
_entry.id   AF-A0A534SAR7-F1
#
_cell.length_a   1.000
_cell.length_b   1.000
_cell.length_c   1.000
_cell.angle_alpha   90.00
_cell.angle_beta   90.00
_cell.angle_gamma   90.00
#
_symmetry.space_group_name_H-M   'P 1'
#
loop_
_entity.id
_entity.type
_entity.pdbx_description
1 polymer ?
#
loop_
_entity_poly.entity_id
_entity_poly.type
_entity_poly.pdbx_seq_one_letter_code
_entity_poly.pdbx_strand_id
1 'polypeptide(L)' 'MVVGVLRLELFLAENHSLKGKRSVLRMIKARVQNKFNVSIAECEDHDLWQRATLGVSQVGADQPHV' A
#
# COMPACT_ATOMS: atom_id res chain seq x y z
N MET A 1 -0.31 4.50 -23.21
CA MET A 1 -0.38 4.87 -21.79
C MET A 1 -1.20 3.80 -21.09
N VAL A 2 -0.54 2.99 -20.27
CA VAL A 2 -1.15 1.91 -19.49
C VAL A 2 -1.09 2.31 -18.01
N VAL A 3 -2.18 2.05 -17.28
CA VAL A 3 -2.27 2.30 -15.85
C VAL A 3 -2.55 0.98 -15.14
N GLY A 4 -1.61 0.54 -14.32
CA GLY A 4 -1.75 -0.61 -13.43
C GLY A 4 -2.29 -0.15 -12.09
N VAL A 5 -3.28 -0.85 -11.56
CA VAL A 5 -3.86 -0.56 -10.24
C VAL A 5 -3.94 -1.86 -9.45
N LEU A 6 -3.51 -1.81 -8.20
CA LEU A 6 -3.58 -2.93 -7.26
C LEU A 6 -4.22 -2.46 -5.96
N ARG A 7 -5.18 -3.23 -5.46
CA ARG A 7 -5.76 -3.07 -4.13
C ARG A 7 -5.34 -4.27 -3.28
N LEU A 8 -4.79 -4.00 -2.10
CA LEU A 8 -4.32 -5.00 -1.14
C LEU A 8 -5.03 -4.78 0.19
N GLU A 9 -5.67 -5.83 0.70
CA GLU A 9 -6.19 -5.86 2.06
C GLU A 9 -5.18 -6.57 2.96
N LEU A 10 -4.81 -5.92 4.06
CA LEU A 10 -3.86 -6.44 5.05
C LEU A 10 -4.54 -6.61 6.39
N PHE A 11 -4.30 -7.77 7.01
CA PHE A 11 -4.67 -8.04 8.39
C PHE A 11 -3.43 -8.01 9.29
N LEU A 12 -3.44 -7.14 10.30
CA LEU A 12 -2.35 -6.90 11.25
C LEU A 12 -2.68 -7.57 12.60
N ALA A 13 -2.50 -8.89 12.68
CA ALA A 13 -2.94 -9.71 13.81
C ALA A 13 -2.40 -9.26 15.18
N GLU A 14 -1.10 -8.91 15.26
CA GLU A 14 -0.40 -8.54 16.50
C GLU A 14 -0.34 -7.03 16.76
N ASN A 15 -0.91 -6.21 15.87
CA ASN A 15 -0.94 -4.79 16.13
C ASN A 15 -1.98 -4.48 17.22
N HIS A 16 -1.78 -3.48 18.07
CA HIS A 16 -2.73 -3.12 19.15
C HIS A 16 -3.03 -1.61 19.21
N SER A 17 -2.64 -0.83 18.20
CA SER A 17 -2.92 0.61 18.17
C SER A 17 -2.89 1.20 16.76
N LEU A 18 -3.57 2.33 16.55
CA LEU A 18 -3.49 3.10 15.30
C LEU A 18 -2.06 3.59 15.02
N LYS A 19 -1.31 3.95 16.07
CA LYS A 19 0.10 4.34 15.93
C LYS A 19 0.95 3.18 15.42
N GLY A 20 0.73 1.97 15.95
CA GLY A 20 1.42 0.77 15.50
C GLY A 20 1.12 0.45 14.03
N LYS A 21 -0.16 0.52 13.62
CA LYS A 21 -0.56 0.39 12.22
C LYS A 21 0.18 1.39 11.33
N ARG A 22 0.17 2.68 11.69
CA ARG A 22 0.86 3.74 10.93
C ARG A 22 2.37 3.46 10.80
N SER A 23 3.01 2.91 11.84
CA SER A 23 4.42 2.51 11.79
C SER A 23 4.66 1.38 10.79
N VAL A 24 3.86 0.31 10.86
CA VAL A 24 3.95 -0.85 9.95
C VAL A 24 3.71 -0.42 8.49
N LEU A 25 2.63 0.30 8.23
CA LEU A 25 2.30 0.78 6.89
C LEU A 25 3.35 1.75 6.35
N ARG A 26 3.96 2.59 7.19
CA ARG A 26 5.07 3.46 6.77
C ARG A 26 6.25 2.65 6.26
N MET A 27 6.64 1.58 6.95
CA MET A 27 7.74 0.71 6.53
C MET A 27 7.43 -0.03 5.22
N ILE A 28 6.21 -0.55 5.07
CA ILE A 28 5.75 -1.22 3.86
C ILE A 28 5.78 -0.24 2.67
N LYS A 29 5.14 0.93 2.81
CA LYS A 29 5.10 1.95 1.76
C LYS A 29 6.50 2.39 1.34
N ALA A 30 7.37 2.70 2.31
CA ALA A 30 8.75 3.09 2.01
C ALA A 30 9.52 2.00 1.25
N ARG A 31 9.38 0.73 1.65
CA ARG A 31 10.05 -0.38 0.96
C ARG A 31 9.56 -0.55 -0.48
N VAL A 32 8.25 -0.43 -0.70
CA VAL A 32 7.66 -0.55 -2.03
C VAL A 32 8.11 0.61 -2.92
N GLN A 33 8.01 1.85 -2.44
CA GLN A 33 8.44 3.05 -3.19
C GLN A 33 9.93 3.05 -3.52
N ASN A 34 10.77 2.52 -2.62
CA ASN A 34 12.21 2.44 -2.86
C ASN A 34 12.59 1.33 -3.86
N LYS A 35 11.77 0.28 -3.99
CA LYS A 35 12.06 -0.86 -4.86
C LYS A 35 11.42 -0.73 -6.24
N PHE A 36 10.26 -0.09 -6.32
CA PHE A 36 9.47 0.01 -7.54
C PHE A 36 9.06 1.46 -7.80
N ASN A 37 9.01 1.85 -9.07
CA ASN A 37 8.53 3.16 -9.49
C ASN A 37 6.99 3.24 -9.46
N VAL A 38 6.41 3.13 -8.26
CA VAL A 38 4.96 3.07 -8.03
C VAL A 38 4.50 4.08 -6.99
N SER A 39 3.27 4.56 -7.15
CA SER A 39 2.58 5.30 -6.09
C SER A 39 1.86 4.32 -5.18
N ILE A 40 1.95 4.50 -3.86
CA ILE A 40 1.27 3.66 -2.86
C ILE A 40 0.66 4.52 -1.75
N ALA A 41 -0.57 4.22 -1.37
CA ALA A 41 -1.31 4.93 -0.34
C ALA A 41 -2.19 3.98 0.48
N GLU A 42 -2.56 4.40 1.69
CA GLU A 42 -3.62 3.75 2.46
C GLU A 42 -4.94 4.39 2.07
N CYS A 43 -5.87 3.60 1.53
CA CYS A 43 -7.11 4.11 0.93
C CYS A 43 -8.33 3.97 1.84
N GLU A 44 -8.38 2.95 2.70
CA GLU A 44 -9.55 2.61 3.52
C GLU A 44 -9.12 2.08 4.90
N ASP A 45 -10.09 1.82 5.79
CA ASP A 45 -9.90 1.26 7.14
C ASP A 45 -9.08 2.14 8.12
N HIS A 46 -8.99 3.46 7.91
CA HIS A 46 -8.08 4.33 8.67
C HIS A 46 -8.26 4.28 10.20
N ASP A 47 -9.47 4.00 10.68
CA ASP A 47 -9.82 3.90 12.11
C ASP A 47 -9.70 2.47 12.68
N LEU A 48 -9.43 1.47 11.83
CA LEU A 48 -9.18 0.10 12.25
C LEU A 48 -7.67 -0.14 12.36
N TRP A 49 -7.20 -0.56 13.53
CA TRP A 49 -5.78 -0.86 13.73
C TRP A 49 -5.38 -2.27 13.26
N GLN A 50 -6.32 -3.21 13.13
CA GLN A 50 -6.04 -4.58 12.63
C GLN A 50 -6.21 -4.72 11.12
N ARG A 51 -6.77 -3.72 10.44
CA ARG A 51 -7.05 -3.78 9.00
C ARG A 51 -6.45 -2.58 8.30
N ALA A 52 -5.93 -2.80 7.10
CA ALA A 52 -5.47 -1.71 6.25
C ALA A 52 -5.73 -2.09 4.80
N THR A 53 -6.25 -1.14 4.04
CA THR A 53 -6.37 -1.29 2.59
C THR A 53 -5.36 -0.37 1.91
N LEU A 54 -4.41 -0.96 1.18
CA LEU A 54 -3.42 -0.23 0.40
C LEU A 54 -3.82 -0.20 -1.07
N GLY A 55 -3.76 0.98 -1.68
CA GLY A 55 -3.83 1.18 -3.11
C GLY A 55 -2.44 1.42 -3.68
N VAL A 56 -2.10 0.73 -4.77
CA VAL A 56 -0.87 0.93 -5.54
C VAL A 56 -1.24 1.26 -6.98
N SER A 57 -0.53 2.20 -7.59
CA SER A 57 -0.69 2.52 -9.01
C SER A 57 0.65 2.78 -9.70
N GLN A 58 0.76 2.34 -10.96
CA GLN A 58 1.88 2.62 -11.85
C GLN A 58 1.35 3.07 -13.21
N VAL A 59 2.07 3.98 -13.87
CA VAL A 59 1.79 4.40 -15.24
C VAL A 59 3.00 4.09 -16.11
N GLY A 60 2.77 3.57 -17.31
CA GLY A 60 3.83 3.22 -18.27
C GLY A 60 3.38 3.26 -19.73
N ALA A 61 4.32 2.96 -20.63
CA ALA A 61 4.07 2.99 -22.07
C ALA A 61 3.38 1.70 -22.56
N ASP A 62 3.74 0.56 -21.99
CA ASP A 62 3.39 -0.79 -22.43
C ASP A 62 2.90 -1.68 -21.28
N GLN A 63 2.10 -2.69 -21.61
CA GLN A 63 1.42 -3.56 -20.65
C GLN A 63 2.33 -4.63 -20.00
N PRO A 64 3.37 -5.19 -20.65
CA PRO A 64 4.28 -6.12 -19.98
C PRO A 64 5.07 -5.49 -18.81
N HIS A 65 5.28 -4.18 -18.87
CA HIS A 65 6.01 -3.42 -17.85
C HIS A 65 5.14 -2.91 -16.67
N VAL A 66 3.82 -2.89 -16.84
CA VAL A 66 2.83 -2.28 -15.91
C VAL A 66 1.89 -3.33 -15.34
#